data_AF-A0A3E4VV36-F1
#
_entry.id   AF-A0A3E4VV36-F1
#
_cell.length_a   1.000
_cell.length_b   1.000
_cell.length_c   1.000
_cell.angle_alpha   90.00
_cell.angle_beta   90.00
_cell.angle_gamma   90.00
#
_symmetry.space_group_name_H-M   'P 1'
#
loop_
_entity.id
_entity.type
_entity.pdbx_description
1 polymer ?
#
loop_
_entity_poly.entity_id
_entity_poly.type
_entity_poly.pdbx_seq_one_letter_code
_entity_poly.pdbx_strand_id
1 'polypeptide(L)'
;MNMEFIKRLANNLFGKRKTYDAKELGIFYSKVWNCWKNESYYWFTSMKFSVYREETFLCINGDSDAPFQPQIFCLREVLNNWEEIRSQISRIIPKHVRYIKNKEVFIYWKECFYPESVDVFGAGTNGVKITFSTYDLNHSFSFVWRDGHVRDFVLENEEKENIPYPEAYTYYLFDYLYQYFGKFLPKN
;
A
#
# COMPACT_ATOMS: atom_id res chain seq x y z
N MET A 1 17.85 -10.40 14.15
CA MET A 1 16.98 -9.21 14.07
C MET A 1 17.48 -8.32 12.95
N ASN A 2 16.67 -8.10 11.91
CA ASN A 2 17.07 -7.38 10.70
C ASN A 2 17.43 -5.90 11.03
N MET A 3 18.53 -5.38 10.48
CA MET A 3 18.96 -3.99 10.69
C MET A 3 17.87 -2.98 10.29
N GLU A 4 17.13 -3.30 9.24
CA GLU A 4 16.00 -2.50 8.77
C GLU A 4 14.86 -2.46 9.79
N PHE A 5 14.60 -3.58 10.47
CA PHE A 5 13.61 -3.63 11.55
C PHE A 5 14.03 -2.76 12.75
N ILE A 6 15.31 -2.79 13.13
CA ILE A 6 15.82 -1.96 14.24
C ILE A 6 15.66 -0.48 13.92
N LYS A 7 16.03 -0.07 12.70
CA LYS A 7 15.86 1.31 12.22
C LYS A 7 14.40 1.75 12.25
N ARG A 8 13.48 0.88 11.79
CA ARG A 8 12.02 1.14 11.84
C ARG A 8 11.50 1.28 13.26
N LEU A 9 11.84 0.34 14.13
CA LEU A 9 11.45 0.41 15.54
C LEU A 9 11.95 1.71 16.19
N ALA A 10 13.18 2.09 15.90
CA ALA A 10 13.77 3.31 16.42
C ALA A 10 13.10 4.59 15.85
N ASN A 11 12.77 4.62 14.56
CA ASN A 11 11.95 5.68 13.97
C ASN A 11 10.59 5.79 14.68
N ASN A 12 9.94 4.66 14.96
CA ASN A 12 8.64 4.65 15.62
C ASN A 12 8.69 5.11 17.08
N LEU A 13 9.76 4.76 17.81
CA LEU A 13 9.94 5.14 19.21
C LEU A 13 10.41 6.59 19.37
N PHE A 14 11.39 7.02 18.58
CA PHE A 14 12.12 8.29 18.80
C PHE A 14 11.95 9.30 17.66
N GLY A 15 11.37 8.90 16.54
CA GLY A 15 11.17 9.77 15.39
C GLY A 15 10.14 10.87 15.65
N LYS A 16 10.39 12.03 15.03
CA LYS A 16 9.42 13.13 15.03
C LYS A 16 8.38 12.87 13.95
N ARG A 17 7.12 13.16 14.26
CA ARG A 17 6.03 13.08 13.28
C ARG A 17 6.25 14.14 12.20
N LYS A 18 6.29 13.70 10.95
CA LYS A 18 6.20 14.55 9.76
C LYS A 18 4.89 14.28 9.03
N THR A 19 4.45 15.27 8.28
CA THR A 19 3.23 15.21 7.48
C THR A 19 3.49 15.76 6.09
N TYR A 20 2.82 15.18 5.11
CA TYR A 20 2.88 15.60 3.72
C TYR A 20 1.46 15.61 3.14
N ASP A 21 0.99 16.75 2.68
CA ASP A 21 -0.29 16.87 2.01
C ASP A 21 -0.14 16.45 0.54
N ALA A 22 -0.63 15.25 0.23
CA ALA A 22 -0.64 14.71 -1.11
C ALA A 22 -1.99 14.93 -1.80
N LYS A 23 -2.54 16.16 -1.78
CA LYS A 23 -3.70 16.65 -2.57
C LYS A 23 -4.50 15.57 -3.29
N GLU A 24 -5.75 15.34 -2.88
CA GLU A 24 -6.63 14.26 -3.38
C GLU A 24 -6.29 12.85 -2.87
N LEU A 25 -5.04 12.58 -2.43
CA LEU A 25 -4.64 11.34 -1.75
C LEU A 25 -4.47 11.50 -0.22
N GLY A 26 -5.01 12.58 0.32
CA GLY A 26 -4.99 12.85 1.76
C GLY A 26 -3.64 13.30 2.31
N ILE A 27 -3.55 13.32 3.65
CA ILE A 27 -2.36 13.73 4.38
C ILE A 27 -1.59 12.49 4.82
N PHE A 28 -0.43 12.31 4.23
CA PHE A 28 0.50 11.28 4.65
C PHE A 28 1.25 11.72 5.90
N TYR A 29 1.63 10.76 6.73
CA TYR A 29 2.45 10.97 7.90
C TYR A 29 3.51 9.89 8.02
N SER A 30 4.64 10.26 8.60
CA SER A 30 5.73 9.34 8.94
C SER A 30 6.35 9.76 10.26
N LYS A 31 7.02 8.82 10.94
CA LYS A 31 7.93 9.14 12.04
C LYS A 31 9.36 9.04 11.53
N VAL A 32 10.06 10.16 11.61
CA VAL A 32 11.40 10.28 11.03
C VAL A 32 12.41 10.55 12.14
N TRP A 33 13.38 9.65 12.28
CA TRP A 33 14.54 9.86 13.14
C TRP A 33 15.80 10.00 12.27
N ASN A 34 16.40 11.20 12.27
CA ASN A 34 17.52 11.56 11.40
C ASN A 34 18.89 11.04 11.89
N CYS A 35 18.94 10.22 12.94
CA CYS A 35 20.20 9.72 13.51
C CYS A 35 20.92 8.71 12.60
N TRP A 36 20.27 8.26 11.52
CA TRP A 36 20.82 7.37 10.52
C TRP A 36 20.29 7.78 9.15
N LYS A 37 21.10 7.55 8.11
CA LYS A 37 20.64 7.63 6.73
C LYS A 37 19.85 6.35 6.42
N ASN A 38 18.52 6.44 6.49
CA ASN A 38 17.66 5.39 5.96
C ASN A 38 17.57 5.53 4.44
N GLU A 39 17.51 4.39 3.74
CA GLU A 39 17.33 4.38 2.28
C GLU A 39 15.89 4.78 1.91
N SER A 40 14.93 4.45 2.77
CA SER A 40 13.54 4.88 2.65
C SER A 40 12.84 4.94 4.01
N TYR A 41 11.73 5.67 4.07
CA TYR A 41 10.78 5.71 5.18
C TYR A 41 9.40 5.33 4.66
N TYR A 42 8.61 4.66 5.50
CA TYR A 42 7.19 4.49 5.21
C TYR A 42 6.40 5.73 5.59
N TRP A 43 5.55 6.12 4.67
CA TRP A 43 4.55 7.15 4.83
C TRP A 43 3.18 6.50 4.76
N PHE A 44 2.34 6.85 5.71
CA PHE A 44 1.02 6.26 5.86
C PHE A 44 -0.04 7.33 5.73
N THR A 45 -1.19 6.98 5.16
CA THR A 45 -2.38 7.82 5.18
C THR A 45 -3.58 6.95 5.53
N SER A 46 -4.58 7.57 6.15
CA SER A 46 -5.91 7.00 6.26
C SER A 46 -6.86 7.97 5.57
N MET A 47 -7.60 7.48 4.59
CA MET A 47 -8.53 8.32 3.84
C MET A 47 -9.74 7.54 3.35
N LYS A 48 -10.89 8.21 3.32
CA LYS A 48 -12.10 7.68 2.73
C LYS A 48 -12.22 8.11 1.27
N PHE A 49 -11.88 7.23 0.34
CA PHE A 49 -12.17 7.47 -1.07
C PHE A 49 -13.69 7.39 -1.30
N SER A 50 -14.19 8.18 -2.25
CA SER A 50 -15.63 8.21 -2.58
C SER A 50 -16.18 6.87 -3.08
N VAL A 51 -15.32 6.05 -3.68
CA VAL A 51 -15.67 4.74 -4.26
C VAL A 51 -15.75 3.63 -3.20
N TYR A 52 -15.19 3.87 -2.01
CA TYR A 52 -15.12 2.87 -0.95
C TYR A 52 -16.06 3.21 0.22
N ARG A 53 -16.59 2.16 0.86
CA ARG A 53 -17.43 2.32 2.05
C ARG A 53 -16.60 2.64 3.28
N GLU A 54 -15.51 1.92 3.44
CA GLU A 54 -14.62 1.99 4.59
C GLU A 54 -13.47 2.98 4.36
N GLU A 55 -12.85 3.39 5.46
CA GLU A 55 -11.60 4.12 5.40
C GLU A 55 -10.49 3.21 4.84
N THR A 56 -9.62 3.79 4.02
CA THR A 56 -8.52 3.10 3.35
C THR A 56 -7.22 3.48 4.02
N PHE A 57 -6.50 2.48 4.52
CA PHE A 57 -5.14 2.64 5.02
C PHE A 57 -4.17 2.32 3.89
N LEU A 58 -3.27 3.25 3.62
CA LEU A 58 -2.33 3.15 2.51
C LEU A 58 -0.91 3.45 2.99
N CYS A 59 0.01 2.58 2.61
CA CYS A 59 1.44 2.73 2.82
C CYS A 59 2.16 3.08 1.50
N ILE A 60 3.08 4.04 1.53
CA ILE A 60 3.92 4.41 0.41
C ILE A 60 5.36 4.65 0.88
N ASN A 61 6.33 4.40 0.01
CA ASN A 61 7.72 4.70 0.30
C ASN A 61 8.02 6.20 0.11
N GLY A 62 9.02 6.68 0.82
CA GLY A 62 9.51 8.04 0.70
C GLY A 62 10.88 8.20 1.31
N ASP A 63 11.34 9.44 1.35
CA ASP A 63 12.52 9.82 2.11
C ASP A 63 12.10 10.43 3.46
N SER A 64 13.06 11.08 4.13
CA SER A 64 12.83 11.74 5.40
C SER A 64 11.84 12.89 5.33
N ASP A 65 11.50 13.40 4.15
CA ASP A 65 10.78 14.66 3.97
C ASP A 65 9.42 14.48 3.29
N ALA A 66 9.30 13.55 2.35
CA ALA A 66 8.04 13.26 1.67
C ALA A 66 7.97 11.82 1.10
N PRO A 67 6.75 11.33 0.77
CA PRO A 67 6.57 10.23 -0.17
C PRO A 67 7.29 10.47 -1.49
N PHE A 68 7.78 9.41 -2.13
CA PHE A 68 8.39 9.54 -3.45
C PHE A 68 7.35 9.98 -4.48
N GLN A 69 7.59 11.12 -5.13
CA GLN A 69 6.63 11.72 -6.06
C GLN A 69 6.21 10.81 -7.22
N PRO A 70 7.08 9.98 -7.82
CA PRO A 70 6.66 9.02 -8.84
C PRO A 70 5.57 8.07 -8.34
N GLN A 71 5.63 7.62 -7.09
CA GLN A 71 4.64 6.73 -6.51
C GLN A 71 3.29 7.43 -6.29
N ILE A 72 3.33 8.68 -5.81
CA ILE A 72 2.13 9.53 -5.66
C ILE A 72 1.46 9.75 -7.02
N PHE A 73 2.25 10.08 -8.05
CA PHE A 73 1.75 10.29 -9.41
C PHE A 73 1.10 9.02 -9.96
N CYS A 74 1.80 7.88 -9.90
CA CYS A 74 1.30 6.61 -10.41
C CYS A 74 0.02 6.19 -9.70
N LEU A 75 -0.06 6.35 -8.37
CA LEU A 75 -1.28 6.01 -7.64
C LEU A 75 -2.47 6.88 -8.09
N ARG A 76 -2.29 8.19 -8.26
CA ARG A 76 -3.35 9.08 -8.78
C ARG A 76 -3.80 8.64 -10.17
N GLU A 77 -2.85 8.38 -11.06
CA GLU A 77 -3.14 7.93 -12.42
C GLU A 77 -3.94 6.63 -12.41
N VAL A 78 -3.56 5.67 -11.55
CA VAL A 78 -4.25 4.38 -11.42
C VAL A 78 -5.68 4.54 -10.90
N LEU A 79 -5.88 5.33 -9.86
CA LEU A 79 -7.20 5.55 -9.28
C LEU A 79 -8.13 6.32 -10.25
N ASN A 80 -7.58 7.26 -11.03
CA ASN A 80 -8.34 8.05 -11.99
C ASN A 80 -8.67 7.29 -13.28
N ASN A 81 -7.85 6.31 -13.68
CA ASN A 81 -8.00 5.57 -14.94
C ASN A 81 -8.38 4.10 -14.74
N TRP A 82 -9.13 3.80 -13.67
CA TRP A 82 -9.46 2.44 -13.28
C TRP A 82 -10.06 1.57 -14.41
N GLU A 83 -10.94 2.15 -15.24
CA GLU A 83 -11.58 1.39 -16.34
C GLU A 83 -10.58 0.92 -17.40
N GLU A 84 -9.59 1.75 -17.73
CA GLU A 84 -8.51 1.38 -18.64
C GLU A 84 -7.63 0.29 -18.01
N ILE A 85 -7.33 0.39 -16.72
CA ILE A 85 -6.55 -0.62 -16.00
C ILE A 85 -7.27 -1.96 -15.98
N ARG A 86 -8.57 -1.95 -15.67
CA ARG A 86 -9.44 -3.13 -15.74
C ARG A 86 -9.43 -3.75 -17.14
N SER A 87 -9.50 -2.92 -18.19
CA SER A 87 -9.39 -3.36 -19.59
C SER A 87 -8.05 -4.05 -19.87
N GLN A 88 -6.93 -3.46 -19.45
CA GLN A 88 -5.60 -4.04 -19.63
C GLN A 88 -5.43 -5.36 -18.86
N ILE A 89 -5.84 -5.41 -17.60
CA ILE A 89 -5.85 -6.64 -16.78
C ILE A 89 -6.68 -7.73 -17.48
N SER A 90 -7.83 -7.36 -18.05
CA SER A 90 -8.71 -8.23 -18.83
C SER A 90 -8.15 -8.64 -20.19
N ARG A 91 -6.99 -8.15 -20.61
CA ARG A 91 -6.27 -8.67 -21.79
C ARG A 91 -5.12 -9.59 -21.39
N ILE A 92 -4.53 -9.34 -20.22
CA ILE A 92 -3.38 -10.08 -19.69
C ILE A 92 -3.81 -11.42 -19.07
N ILE A 93 -4.87 -11.41 -18.26
CA ILE A 93 -5.26 -12.58 -17.48
C ILE A 93 -6.19 -13.48 -18.30
N PRO A 94 -5.94 -14.79 -18.44
CA PRO A 94 -6.85 -15.71 -19.12
C PRO A 94 -8.25 -15.73 -18.50
N LYS A 95 -9.29 -15.89 -19.34
CA LYS A 95 -10.70 -15.85 -18.88
C LYS A 95 -10.97 -16.81 -17.71
N HIS A 96 -10.41 -18.02 -17.70
CA HIS A 96 -10.66 -18.99 -16.61
C HIS A 96 -10.09 -18.57 -15.25
N VAL A 97 -9.01 -17.78 -15.21
CA VAL A 97 -8.46 -17.21 -13.96
C VAL A 97 -9.32 -16.06 -13.47
N ARG A 98 -10.17 -15.48 -14.34
CA ARG A 98 -11.03 -14.36 -13.99
C ARG A 98 -12.22 -14.72 -13.11
N TYR A 99 -12.53 -16.01 -13.00
CA TYR A 99 -13.72 -16.49 -12.30
C TYR A 99 -13.33 -17.31 -11.08
N ILE A 100 -13.87 -16.93 -9.93
CA ILE A 100 -13.90 -17.78 -8.72
C ILE A 100 -15.36 -18.15 -8.49
N LYS A 101 -15.66 -19.46 -8.36
CA LYS A 101 -17.03 -19.97 -8.17
C LYS A 101 -18.03 -19.39 -9.19
N ASN A 102 -17.65 -19.36 -10.47
CA ASN A 102 -18.42 -18.81 -11.60
C ASN A 102 -18.79 -17.31 -11.49
N LYS A 103 -18.15 -16.54 -10.61
CA LYS A 103 -18.28 -15.09 -10.55
C LYS A 103 -16.99 -14.44 -11.03
N GLU A 104 -17.11 -13.50 -11.94
CA GLU A 104 -15.96 -12.73 -12.42
C GLU A 104 -15.49 -11.81 -11.29
N VAL A 105 -14.30 -12.08 -10.76
CA VAL A 105 -13.81 -11.44 -9.53
C VAL A 105 -13.56 -9.95 -9.79
N PHE A 106 -13.09 -9.62 -11.00
CA PHE A 106 -12.53 -8.34 -11.42
C PHE A 106 -13.56 -7.22 -11.60
N ILE A 107 -14.85 -7.57 -11.73
CA ILE A 107 -15.91 -6.58 -12.01
C ILE A 107 -16.14 -5.67 -10.80
N TYR A 108 -15.97 -6.18 -9.59
CA TYR A 108 -16.22 -5.44 -8.34
C TYR A 108 -14.94 -4.89 -7.70
N TRP A 109 -13.79 -5.01 -8.37
CA TRP A 109 -12.50 -4.65 -7.76
C TRP A 109 -12.40 -3.20 -7.35
N LYS A 110 -12.98 -2.28 -8.13
CA LYS A 110 -13.02 -0.85 -7.78
C LYS A 110 -13.70 -0.57 -6.44
N GLU A 111 -14.63 -1.42 -6.03
CA GLU A 111 -15.48 -1.22 -4.86
C GLU A 111 -15.02 -2.10 -3.68
N CYS A 112 -14.36 -3.23 -3.97
CA CYS A 112 -14.00 -4.24 -2.98
C CYS A 112 -12.50 -4.27 -2.65
N PHE A 113 -11.64 -3.83 -3.57
CA PHE A 113 -10.19 -3.88 -3.40
C PHE A 113 -9.63 -2.49 -3.19
N TYR A 114 -9.01 -2.32 -2.04
CA TYR A 114 -8.48 -1.07 -1.51
C TYR A 114 -6.98 -1.05 -1.77
N PRO A 115 -6.39 0.09 -2.19
CA PRO A 115 -4.94 0.19 -2.30
C PRO A 115 -4.32 0.07 -0.90
N GLU A 116 -3.39 -0.88 -0.73
CA GLU A 116 -2.73 -1.20 0.53
C GLU A 116 -1.29 -0.67 0.56
N SER A 117 -0.51 -0.98 -0.49
CA SER A 117 0.88 -0.57 -0.60
C SER A 117 1.24 -0.06 -1.97
N VAL A 118 2.15 0.91 -2.00
CA VAL A 118 2.78 1.41 -3.22
C VAL A 118 4.30 1.35 -3.04
N ASP A 119 4.93 0.53 -3.86
CA ASP A 119 6.34 0.17 -3.76
C ASP A 119 7.13 0.56 -5.01
N VAL A 120 8.37 0.99 -4.83
CA VAL A 120 9.28 1.24 -5.97
C VAL A 120 9.65 -0.12 -6.53
N PHE A 121 9.46 -0.32 -7.84
CA PHE A 121 9.71 -1.60 -8.47
C PHE A 121 10.95 -1.53 -9.37
N GLY A 122 11.99 -2.30 -9.06
CA GLY A 122 13.21 -2.40 -9.86
C GLY A 122 14.09 -1.13 -9.81
N ALA A 123 15.31 -1.27 -9.28
CA ALA A 123 16.27 -0.17 -9.22
C ALA A 123 16.52 0.42 -10.63
N GLY A 124 16.32 1.73 -10.79
CA GLY A 124 16.53 2.42 -12.07
C GLY A 124 15.38 2.30 -13.08
N THR A 125 14.24 1.73 -12.71
CA THR A 125 13.06 1.73 -13.56
C THR A 125 11.99 2.65 -13.00
N ASN A 126 11.23 3.33 -13.87
CA ASN A 126 10.07 4.13 -13.46
C ASN A 126 8.85 3.27 -13.10
N GLY A 127 9.06 2.00 -12.73
CA GLY A 127 8.00 1.08 -12.36
C GLY A 127 7.55 1.27 -10.92
N VAL A 128 6.24 1.29 -10.70
CA VAL A 128 5.65 1.35 -9.36
C VAL A 128 4.77 0.11 -9.19
N LYS A 129 5.07 -0.72 -8.19
CA LYS A 129 4.21 -1.83 -7.81
C LYS A 129 3.10 -1.30 -6.91
N ILE A 130 1.86 -1.61 -7.24
CA ILE A 130 0.69 -1.26 -6.41
C ILE A 130 0.02 -2.56 -6.00
N THR A 131 -0.21 -2.70 -4.69
CA THR A 131 -0.92 -3.83 -4.09
C THR A 131 -2.28 -3.36 -3.64
N PHE A 132 -3.30 -4.14 -3.96
CA PHE A 132 -4.66 -3.94 -3.51
C PHE A 132 -5.13 -5.17 -2.74
N SER A 133 -5.88 -4.96 -1.66
CA SER A 133 -6.44 -6.04 -0.85
C SER A 133 -7.88 -5.80 -0.47
N THR A 134 -8.53 -6.88 -0.04
CA THR A 134 -9.90 -6.88 0.47
C THR A 134 -9.88 -7.03 1.97
N TYR A 135 -10.79 -6.36 2.68
CA TYR A 135 -10.97 -6.58 4.11
C TYR A 135 -11.61 -7.95 4.43
N ASP A 136 -12.50 -8.42 3.56
CA ASP A 136 -13.40 -9.54 3.89
C ASP A 136 -13.05 -10.86 3.20
N LEU A 137 -12.27 -10.83 2.11
CA LEU A 137 -12.09 -11.99 1.23
C LEU A 137 -10.68 -12.59 1.27
N ASN A 138 -9.76 -12.04 2.07
CA ASN A 138 -8.35 -12.44 2.10
C ASN A 138 -7.72 -12.56 0.70
N HIS A 139 -8.23 -11.81 -0.25
CA HIS A 139 -7.67 -11.71 -1.59
C HIS A 139 -6.86 -10.45 -1.69
N SER A 140 -5.68 -10.57 -2.30
CA SER A 140 -4.88 -9.46 -2.74
C SER A 140 -4.54 -9.63 -4.22
N PHE A 141 -4.32 -8.53 -4.90
CA PHE A 141 -3.62 -8.56 -6.17
C PHE A 141 -2.63 -7.42 -6.21
N SER A 142 -1.60 -7.60 -7.04
CA SER A 142 -0.66 -6.53 -7.31
C SER A 142 -0.30 -6.50 -8.78
N PHE A 143 0.11 -5.34 -9.24
CA PHE A 143 0.69 -5.17 -10.56
C PHE A 143 1.71 -4.05 -10.55
N VAL A 144 2.58 -4.06 -11.54
CA VAL A 144 3.52 -2.98 -11.80
C VAL A 144 2.89 -2.04 -12.81
N TRP A 145 2.72 -0.78 -12.43
CA TRP A 145 2.40 0.30 -13.35
C TRP A 145 3.70 0.87 -13.91
N ARG A 146 3.84 0.84 -15.24
CA ARG A 146 4.98 1.42 -15.94
C ARG A 146 4.56 1.90 -17.33
N ASP A 147 4.90 3.15 -17.64
CA ASP A 147 4.70 3.76 -18.96
C ASP A 147 3.25 3.65 -19.48
N GLY A 148 2.25 3.84 -18.60
CA GLY A 148 0.83 3.75 -18.98
C GLY A 148 0.28 2.31 -19.08
N HIS A 149 1.07 1.32 -18.67
CA HIS A 149 0.74 -0.09 -18.84
C HIS A 149 0.81 -0.90 -17.55
N VAL A 150 -0.15 -1.81 -17.41
CA VAL A 150 -0.14 -2.89 -16.41
C VAL A 150 0.89 -3.95 -16.82
N ARG A 151 1.81 -4.26 -15.91
CA ARG A 151 2.86 -5.28 -16.03
C ARG A 151 2.87 -6.17 -14.79
N ASP A 152 3.49 -7.35 -14.91
CA ASP A 152 3.78 -8.25 -13.79
C ASP A 152 2.60 -8.44 -12.83
N PHE A 153 1.42 -8.66 -13.40
CA PHE A 153 0.19 -8.84 -12.64
C PHE A 153 0.24 -10.15 -11.85
N VAL A 154 -0.08 -10.07 -10.55
CA VAL A 154 -0.14 -11.20 -9.62
C VAL A 154 -1.47 -11.15 -8.88
N LEU A 155 -2.20 -12.27 -8.87
CA LEU A 155 -3.38 -12.47 -8.03
C LEU A 155 -3.03 -13.48 -6.94
N GLU A 156 -3.15 -13.07 -5.69
CA GLU A 156 -2.95 -13.94 -4.53
C GLU A 156 -4.33 -14.36 -4.02
N ASN A 157 -4.69 -15.60 -4.34
CA ASN A 157 -5.85 -16.27 -3.78
C ASN A 157 -5.38 -17.13 -2.61
N GLU A 158 -5.37 -16.55 -1.43
CA GLU A 158 -5.13 -17.34 -0.22
C GLU A 158 -6.39 -18.11 0.16
N GLU A 159 -6.49 -19.38 -0.27
CA GLU A 159 -7.00 -20.39 0.66
C GLU A 159 -5.96 -20.47 1.80
N LYS A 160 -6.02 -19.55 2.75
CA LYS A 160 -5.16 -19.56 3.94
C LYS A 160 -5.48 -20.83 4.73
N GLU A 161 -4.76 -21.93 4.49
CA GLU A 161 -4.33 -22.73 5.63
C GLU A 161 -3.63 -21.77 6.61
N ASN A 162 -3.85 -21.96 7.91
CA ASN A 162 -3.30 -21.11 8.97
C ASN A 162 -1.76 -21.02 8.89
N ILE A 163 -1.25 -20.14 8.04
CA ILE A 163 0.15 -19.75 7.99
C ILE A 163 0.28 -18.61 9.01
N PRO A 164 1.20 -18.69 9.98
CA PRO A 164 1.40 -17.61 10.93
C PRO A 164 1.75 -16.33 10.16
N TYR A 165 1.06 -15.24 10.52
CA TYR A 165 1.19 -13.92 9.91
C TYR A 165 2.64 -13.59 9.53
N PRO A 166 2.93 -13.23 8.27
CA PRO A 166 4.26 -12.78 7.87
C PRO A 166 4.67 -11.59 8.74
N GLU A 167 5.94 -11.54 9.14
CA GLU A 167 6.53 -10.49 9.98
C GLU A 167 6.16 -9.06 9.52
N ALA A 168 5.98 -8.87 8.20
CA ALA A 168 5.52 -7.63 7.57
C ALA A 168 4.19 -7.08 8.12
N TYR A 169 3.20 -7.95 8.35
CA TYR A 169 1.88 -7.57 8.87
C TYR A 169 1.91 -7.24 10.37
N THR A 170 2.79 -7.90 11.12
CA THR A 170 3.04 -7.57 12.53
C THR A 170 3.57 -6.14 12.67
N TYR A 171 4.36 -5.66 11.71
CA TYR A 171 4.89 -4.30 11.69
C TYR A 171 3.81 -3.25 11.39
N TYR A 172 2.92 -3.48 10.42
CA TYR A 172 1.77 -2.60 10.17
C TYR A 172 0.82 -2.52 11.37
N LEU A 173 0.61 -3.64 12.06
CA LEU A 173 -0.22 -3.69 13.26
C LEU A 173 0.42 -2.91 14.41
N PHE A 174 1.73 -3.02 14.65
CA PHE A 174 2.42 -2.21 15.67
C PHE A 174 2.35 -0.72 15.35
N ASP A 175 2.52 -0.33 14.10
CA ASP A 175 2.46 1.08 13.66
C ASP A 175 1.03 1.66 13.76
N TYR A 176 0.03 0.84 13.43
CA TYR A 176 -1.39 1.16 13.58
C TYR A 176 -1.80 1.26 15.06
N LEU A 177 -1.46 0.25 15.87
CA LEU A 177 -1.75 0.22 17.30
C LEU A 177 -1.07 1.39 18.01
N TYR A 178 0.16 1.76 17.65
CA TYR A 178 0.83 2.92 18.26
C TYR A 178 0.18 4.26 17.85
N GLN A 179 -0.37 4.39 16.65
CA GLN A 179 -1.11 5.61 16.28
C GLN A 179 -2.46 5.73 16.98
N TYR A 180 -3.17 4.60 17.14
CA TYR A 180 -4.49 4.57 17.75
C TYR A 180 -4.42 4.61 19.29
N PHE A 181 -3.54 3.80 19.89
CA PHE A 181 -3.37 3.70 21.34
C PHE A 181 -2.29 4.61 21.91
N GLY A 182 -1.31 5.07 21.12
CA GLY A 182 -0.30 6.03 21.57
C GLY A 182 -0.86 7.42 21.88
N LYS A 183 -2.13 7.69 21.56
CA LYS A 183 -2.88 8.85 22.09
C LYS A 183 -3.20 8.72 23.60
N PHE A 184 -3.09 7.53 24.19
CA PHE A 184 -3.33 7.26 25.61
C PHE A 184 -2.05 7.14 26.45
N LEU A 185 -0.87 7.20 25.83
CA LEU A 185 0.39 7.29 26.58
C LEU A 185 0.63 8.77 26.94
N PRO A 186 0.95 9.09 28.21
CA PRO A 186 1.18 10.46 28.63
C PRO A 186 2.34 11.04 27.82
N LYS A 187 2.11 12.23 27.25
CA LYS A 187 3.16 13.06 26.68
C LYS A 187 4.07 13.48 27.84
N ASN A 188 5.24 12.86 27.95
CA ASN A 188 6.35 13.47 28.66
C ASN A 188 6.97 14.55 27.78
#